data_AF-A0A2X4TSA2-F1
#
_entry.id   AF-A0A2X4TSA2-F1
#
_cell.length_a   1.000
_cell.length_b   1.000
_cell.length_c   1.000
_cell.angle_alpha   90.00
_cell.angle_beta   90.00
_cell.angle_gamma   90.00
#
_symmetry.space_group_name_H-M   'P 1'
#
loop_
_entity.id
_entity.type
_entity.pdbx_description
1 polymer ?
#
loop_
_entity_poly.entity_id
_entity_poly.type
_entity_poly.pdbx_seq_one_letter_code
_entity_poly.pdbx_strand_id
1 'polypeptide(L)'
;MQLTVRDMTLDLSHPRVMGILNVTPDSFSDGGRHNTLNQALLHAHALISAGATMIDVGGESTRPGAAEVSEEEEIARVVPVVEAIAGVLKSLSRWILRKRG
;
A
#
# COMPACT_ATOMS: atom_id res chain seq x y z
N MET A 1 22.23 8.71 -5.79
CA MET A 1 21.10 9.10 -6.66
C MET A 1 19.86 9.22 -5.78
N GLN A 2 18.97 10.18 -6.02
CA GLN A 2 17.76 10.38 -5.22
C GLN A 2 16.52 10.36 -6.12
N LEU A 3 15.40 9.83 -5.60
CA LEU A 3 14.07 9.91 -6.22
C LEU A 3 13.19 10.79 -5.34
N THR A 4 12.60 11.83 -5.94
CA THR A 4 11.68 12.73 -5.24
C THR A 4 10.28 12.62 -5.85
N VAL A 5 9.28 12.38 -5.00
CA VAL A 5 7.87 12.32 -5.37
C VAL A 5 7.10 13.21 -4.41
N ARG A 6 6.47 14.27 -4.93
CA ARG A 6 5.85 15.33 -4.11
C ARG A 6 6.86 15.88 -3.09
N ASP A 7 6.56 15.77 -1.80
CA ASP A 7 7.36 16.22 -0.65
C ASP A 7 8.23 15.11 -0.03
N MET A 8 8.28 13.92 -0.66
CA MET A 8 9.05 12.77 -0.18
C MET A 8 10.30 12.55 -1.03
N THR A 9 11.44 12.29 -0.38
CA THR A 9 12.70 11.94 -1.05
C THR A 9 13.20 10.59 -0.57
N LEU A 10 13.51 9.70 -1.51
CA LEU A 10 14.09 8.39 -1.29
C LEU A 10 15.52 8.35 -1.82
N ASP A 11 16.48 8.06 -0.95
CA ASP A 11 17.86 7.85 -1.35
C ASP A 11 18.03 6.47 -2.02
N LEU A 12 18.55 6.44 -3.24
CA LEU A 12 18.78 5.24 -4.03
C LEU A 12 20.26 4.83 -4.06
N SER A 13 21.07 5.28 -3.08
CA SER A 13 22.46 4.85 -2.91
C SER A 13 22.62 3.35 -2.59
N HIS A 14 21.55 2.70 -2.13
CA HIS A 14 21.49 1.27 -1.82
C HIS A 14 20.18 0.66 -2.35
N PRO A 15 20.12 -0.67 -2.56
CA PRO A 15 18.90 -1.34 -2.96
C PRO A 15 17.74 -1.02 -2.02
N ARG A 16 16.56 -0.81 -2.60
CA ARG A 16 15.31 -0.52 -1.88
C ARG A 16 14.32 -1.65 -2.13
N VAL A 17 13.60 -2.02 -1.08
CA VAL A 17 12.55 -3.02 -1.17
C VAL A 17 11.21 -2.32 -1.34
N MET A 18 10.46 -2.77 -2.35
CA MET A 18 9.07 -2.41 -2.61
C MET A 18 8.20 -3.60 -2.22
N GLY A 19 7.30 -3.41 -1.27
CA GLY A 19 6.31 -4.41 -0.88
C GLY A 19 5.12 -4.37 -1.85
N ILE A 20 4.67 -5.54 -2.31
CA ILE A 20 3.53 -5.64 -3.22
C ILE A 20 2.26 -5.90 -2.42
N LEU A 21 1.24 -5.09 -2.63
CA LEU A 21 -0.07 -5.18 -2.00
C LEU A 21 -1.17 -5.26 -3.06
N ASN A 22 -1.53 -6.48 -3.44
CA ASN A 22 -2.64 -6.72 -4.36
C ASN A 22 -3.97 -6.63 -3.61
N VAL A 23 -4.90 -5.81 -4.11
CA VAL A 23 -6.24 -5.55 -3.58
C VAL A 23 -7.28 -6.20 -4.47
N THR A 24 -7.23 -7.53 -4.56
CA THR A 24 -8.14 -8.32 -5.40
C THR A 24 -9.13 -9.14 -4.56
N PRO A 25 -10.34 -9.45 -5.05
CA PRO A 25 -11.35 -10.19 -4.30
C PRO A 25 -10.90 -11.58 -3.84
N ASP A 26 -10.10 -12.25 -4.67
CA ASP A 26 -9.51 -13.57 -4.43
C ASP A 26 -8.36 -13.56 -3.41
N SER A 27 -7.78 -12.39 -3.12
CA SER A 27 -6.73 -12.25 -2.11
C SER A 27 -7.30 -12.14 -0.68
N PHE A 28 -8.61 -11.90 -0.51
CA PHE A 28 -9.21 -11.50 0.78
C PHE A 28 -10.63 -12.06 1.02
N SER A 29 -10.90 -13.28 0.56
CA SER A 29 -12.23 -13.85 0.35
C SER A 29 -13.15 -14.10 1.56
N ASP A 30 -12.85 -13.63 2.77
CA ASP A 30 -13.58 -14.02 4.00
C ASP A 30 -14.43 -12.92 4.69
N GLY A 31 -14.65 -11.76 4.07
CA GLY A 31 -15.64 -10.81 4.60
C GLY A 31 -15.71 -9.52 3.79
N GLY A 32 -16.86 -8.82 3.83
CA GLY A 32 -17.17 -7.69 2.96
C GLY A 32 -16.17 -6.52 2.96
N ARG A 33 -16.46 -5.46 2.21
CA ARG A 33 -15.55 -4.31 1.92
C ARG A 33 -14.70 -3.79 3.10
N HIS A 34 -15.25 -3.77 4.31
CA HIS A 34 -14.51 -3.36 5.53
C HIS A 34 -13.42 -4.36 5.96
N ASN A 35 -13.65 -5.66 5.78
CA ASN A 35 -12.67 -6.70 6.07
C ASN A 35 -11.49 -6.62 5.08
N THR A 36 -11.80 -6.40 3.79
CA THR A 36 -10.79 -6.23 2.73
C THR A 36 -9.85 -5.05 3.02
N LEU A 37 -10.41 -3.89 3.43
CA LEU A 37 -9.60 -2.71 3.78
C LEU A 37 -8.71 -2.95 5.01
N ASN A 38 -9.26 -3.54 6.08
CA ASN A 38 -8.49 -3.83 7.28
C ASN A 38 -7.35 -4.83 7.02
N GLN A 39 -7.61 -5.86 6.22
CA GLN A 39 -6.59 -6.84 5.83
C GLN A 39 -5.49 -6.19 4.97
N ALA A 40 -5.86 -5.32 4.02
CA ALA A 40 -4.88 -4.56 3.23
C ALA A 40 -3.99 -3.68 4.13
N LEU A 41 -4.55 -3.03 5.14
CA LEU A 41 -3.80 -2.22 6.11
C LEU A 41 -2.86 -3.06 6.98
N LEU A 42 -3.33 -4.21 7.47
CA LEU A 42 -2.49 -5.14 8.24
C LEU A 42 -1.32 -5.66 7.40
N HIS A 43 -1.56 -5.99 6.14
CA HIS A 43 -0.51 -6.43 5.23
C HIS A 43 0.48 -5.30 4.92
N ALA A 44 0.00 -4.08 4.64
CA ALA A 44 0.87 -2.91 4.47
C ALA A 44 1.76 -2.68 5.71
N HIS A 45 1.18 -2.79 6.91
CA HIS A 45 1.94 -2.69 8.16
C HIS A 45 3.01 -3.79 8.29
N ALA A 46 2.69 -5.02 7.91
CA ALA A 46 3.65 -6.13 7.92
C ALA A 46 4.81 -5.88 6.93
N LEU A 47 4.52 -5.39 5.72
CA LEU A 47 5.53 -5.05 4.72
C LEU A 47 6.47 -3.94 5.23
N ILE A 48 5.92 -2.88 5.82
CA ILE A 48 6.70 -1.79 6.44
C ILE A 48 7.56 -2.34 7.59
N SER A 49 7.00 -3.19 8.45
CA SER A 49 7.71 -3.80 9.57
C SER A 49 8.85 -4.72 9.11
N ALA A 50 8.71 -5.35 7.94
CA ALA A 50 9.75 -6.14 7.29
C ALA A 50 10.83 -5.30 6.58
N GLY A 51 10.70 -3.97 6.57
CA GLY A 51 11.67 -3.05 5.99
C GLY A 51 11.37 -2.59 4.57
N ALA A 52 10.15 -2.80 4.06
CA ALA A 52 9.74 -2.21 2.79
C ALA A 52 9.77 -0.68 2.90
N THR A 53 10.43 -0.06 1.92
CA THR A 53 10.55 1.42 1.83
C THR A 53 9.52 2.03 0.88
N MET A 54 8.86 1.19 0.09
CA MET A 54 7.79 1.54 -0.83
C MET A 54 6.73 0.45 -0.77
N ILE A 55 5.48 0.81 -1.06
CA ILE A 55 4.38 -0.13 -1.22
C ILE A 55 3.78 0.10 -2.60
N ASP A 56 3.66 -0.96 -3.39
CA ASP A 56 2.99 -1.00 -4.68
C ASP A 56 1.58 -1.57 -4.50
N VAL A 57 0.56 -0.80 -4.87
CA VAL A 57 -0.85 -1.15 -4.62
C VAL A 57 -1.54 -1.37 -5.97
N GLY A 58 -1.95 -2.61 -6.25
CA GLY A 58 -2.64 -2.96 -7.49
C GLY A 58 -4.05 -3.51 -7.23
N GLY A 59 -5.06 -3.05 -7.95
CA GLY A 59 -6.44 -3.52 -7.84
C GLY A 59 -6.81 -4.62 -8.84
N GLU A 60 -5.91 -4.87 -9.79
CA GLU A 60 -6.04 -5.86 -10.86
C GLU A 60 -5.11 -7.06 -10.65
N SER A 61 -5.58 -8.25 -11.03
CA SER A 61 -4.74 -9.46 -11.06
C SER A 61 -4.07 -9.61 -12.41
N THR A 62 -2.74 -9.65 -12.43
CA THR A 62 -1.94 -9.90 -13.66
C THR A 62 -1.73 -11.39 -13.93
N ARG A 63 -2.46 -12.27 -13.25
CA ARG A 63 -2.35 -13.72 -13.41
C ARG A 63 -2.99 -14.17 -14.73
N PRO A 64 -2.45 -15.20 -15.41
CA PRO A 64 -3.07 -15.76 -16.61
C PRO A 64 -4.51 -16.20 -16.34
N GLY A 65 -5.46 -15.71 -17.15
CA GLY A 65 -6.88 -16.02 -17.02
C GLY A 65 -7.64 -15.21 -15.97
N ALA A 66 -7.04 -14.16 -15.40
CA ALA A 66 -7.79 -13.19 -14.60
C ALA A 66 -8.88 -12.52 -15.44
N ALA A 67 -10.04 -12.27 -14.81
CA ALA A 67 -11.08 -11.46 -15.44
C ALA A 67 -10.59 -10.02 -15.60
N GLU A 68 -10.89 -9.39 -16.73
CA GLU A 68 -10.70 -7.96 -16.89
C GLU A 68 -11.48 -7.21 -15.81
N VAL A 69 -10.84 -6.21 -15.22
CA VAL A 69 -11.41 -5.33 -14.21
C VAL A 69 -11.69 -3.99 -14.88
N SER A 70 -12.89 -3.43 -14.72
CA SER A 70 -13.16 -2.10 -15.26
C SER A 70 -12.36 -1.04 -14.49
N GLU A 71 -12.05 0.09 -15.12
CA GLU A 71 -11.34 1.20 -14.46
C GLU A 71 -12.05 1.64 -13.18
N GLU A 72 -13.39 1.73 -13.20
CA GLU A 72 -14.18 2.11 -12.03
C GLU A 72 -14.07 1.09 -10.90
N GLU A 73 -14.02 -0.19 -11.23
CA GLU A 73 -13.85 -1.26 -10.25
C GLU A 73 -12.44 -1.24 -9.65
N GLU A 74 -11.41 -1.03 -10.45
CA GLU A 74 -10.04 -0.90 -9.95
C GLU A 74 -9.89 0.32 -9.04
N ILE A 75 -10.43 1.48 -9.44
CA ILE A 75 -10.46 2.70 -8.63
C ILE A 75 -11.15 2.44 -7.29
N ALA A 76 -12.31 1.77 -7.30
CA ALA A 76 -13.07 1.45 -6.10
C ALA A 76 -12.33 0.50 -5.14
N ARG A 77 -11.38 -0.30 -5.66
CA ARG A 77 -10.50 -1.17 -4.86
C ARG A 77 -9.29 -0.41 -4.31
N VAL A 78 -8.58 0.33 -5.16
CA VAL A 78 -7.26 0.91 -4.84
C VAL A 78 -7.37 2.19 -4.00
N VAL A 79 -8.28 3.11 -4.36
CA VAL A 79 -8.33 4.44 -3.75
C VAL A 79 -8.51 4.39 -2.23
N PRO A 80 -9.47 3.63 -1.66
CA PRO A 80 -9.66 3.57 -0.22
C PRO A 80 -8.43 3.05 0.54
N VAL A 81 -7.70 2.10 -0.07
CA VAL A 81 -6.48 1.51 0.51
C VAL A 81 -5.34 2.53 0.50
N VAL A 82 -5.10 3.19 -0.63
CA VAL A 82 -4.06 4.22 -0.76
C VAL A 82 -4.31 5.38 0.21
N GLU A 83 -5.56 5.86 0.31
CA GLU A 83 -5.94 6.93 1.22
C GLU A 83 -5.70 6.54 2.70
N ALA A 84 -6.11 5.33 3.08
CA ALA A 84 -5.94 4.85 4.45
C ALA A 84 -4.45 4.67 4.82
N ILE A 85 -3.64 4.07 3.94
CA ILE A 85 -2.18 3.91 4.16
C ILE A 85 -1.52 5.29 4.26
N ALA A 86 -1.83 6.20 3.34
CA ALA A 86 -1.27 7.55 3.35
C ALA A 86 -1.65 8.32 4.62
N GLY A 87 -2.89 8.16 5.11
CA GLY A 87 -3.35 8.74 6.37
C GLY A 87 -2.57 8.22 7.59
N VAL A 88 -2.39 6.89 7.68
CA VAL A 88 -1.62 6.25 8.75
C VAL A 88 -0.17 6.70 8.74
N LEU A 89 0.49 6.70 7.57
CA LEU A 89 1.90 7.10 7.46
C LEU A 89 2.12 8.58 7.80
N LYS A 90 1.22 9.48 7.41
CA LYS A 90 1.26 10.90 7.82
C LYS A 90 1.08 11.09 9.33
N SER A 91 0.32 10.20 9.98
CA SER A 91 0.18 10.20 11.43
C SER A 91 1.46 9.69 12.10
N LEU A 92 2.04 8.60 11.59
CA LEU A 92 3.26 7.97 12.12
C LEU A 92 4.50 8.83 11.94
N SER A 93 4.72 9.47 10.79
CA SER A 93 5.85 10.40 10.60
C SER A 93 5.79 11.57 11.58
N ARG A 94 4.57 12.08 11.84
CA ARG A 94 4.33 13.11 12.85
C ARG A 94 4.55 12.60 14.28
N TRP A 95 4.29 11.32 14.55
CA TRP A 95 4.50 10.68 15.85
C TRP A 95 5.97 10.32 16.11
N ILE A 96 6.67 9.80 15.11
CA ILE A 96 8.10 9.46 15.15
C ILE A 96 8.96 10.73 15.34
N LEU A 97 8.57 11.85 14.72
CA LEU A 97 9.23 13.15 14.95
C LEU A 97 8.94 13.73 16.35
N ARG A 98 7.82 13.40 16.98
CA ARG A 98 7.44 13.90 18.31
C ARG A 98 8.02 13.09 19.47
N LYS A 99 8.39 11.82 19.25
CA LYS A 99 8.97 10.94 20.27
C LYS A 99 10.50 11.03 20.41
N ARG A 100 11.16 11.89 19.65
CA ARG A 100 12.55 12.30 19.92
C ARG A 100 12.55 13.53 20.83
N GLY A 101 12.22 13.31 22.10
CA GLY A 101 12.37 14.26 23.20
C GLY A 101 12.95 13.53 24.39
#